data_AF-A0A2T2Z8E6-F1
#
_entry.id   AF-A0A2T2Z8E6-F1
#
_cell.length_a   1.000
_cell.length_b   1.000
_cell.length_c   1.000
_cell.angle_alpha   90.00
_cell.angle_beta   90.00
_cell.angle_gamma   90.00
#
_symmetry.space_group_name_H-M   'P 1'
#
loop_
_entity.id
_entity.type
_entity.pdbx_description
1 polymer ?
#
loop_
_entity_poly.entity_id
_entity_poly.type
_entity_poly.pdbx_seq_one_letter_code
_entity_poly.pdbx_strand_id
1 'polypeptide(L)'
;MTHHPPRLSLKPKNRHSDYIDGAWWPESADLATELPDLLAVLTIRLGPVDRIVYDPDGWSRPPRQMTVGSRSISLEPYPFHLRNTMYVVGADTAVMVLRVILPSTDARAAHSQLVAAGTPREG
;
A
#
# COMPACT_ATOMS: atom_id res chain seq x y z
N MET A 1 1.34 17.91 14.17
CA MET A 1 1.93 16.63 13.71
C MET A 1 2.13 16.76 12.22
N THR A 2 3.38 16.75 11.77
CA THR A 2 3.73 16.91 10.36
C THR A 2 3.47 15.56 9.69
N HIS A 3 2.31 15.37 9.08
CA HIS A 3 2.07 14.22 8.22
C HIS A 3 2.97 14.36 6.99
N HIS A 4 4.00 13.52 6.88
CA HIS A 4 4.74 13.44 5.63
C HIS A 4 3.84 12.76 4.61
N PRO A 5 3.71 13.31 3.39
CA PRO A 5 2.93 12.64 2.36
C PRO A 5 3.52 11.25 2.13
N PRO A 6 2.68 10.19 2.06
CA PRO A 6 3.18 8.84 1.84
C PRO A 6 3.94 8.81 0.52
N ARG A 7 5.11 8.16 0.50
CA ARG A 7 5.90 7.96 -0.72
C ARG A 7 5.20 6.92 -1.60
N LEU A 8 4.21 7.40 -2.35
CA LEU A 8 3.23 6.61 -3.07
C LEU A 8 3.16 7.04 -4.53
N SER A 9 3.18 6.07 -5.43
CA SER A 9 3.08 6.27 -6.87
C SER A 9 1.99 5.36 -7.43
N LEU A 10 0.92 5.94 -7.98
CA LEU A 10 -0.26 5.20 -8.45
C LEU A 10 -0.48 5.45 -9.95
N LYS A 11 -0.92 4.40 -10.65
CA LYS A 11 -1.30 4.47 -12.05
C LYS A 11 -2.62 5.23 -12.24
N PRO A 12 -2.86 5.82 -13.42
CA PRO A 12 -4.15 6.41 -13.76
C PRO A 12 -5.27 5.36 -13.79
N LYS A 13 -6.45 5.70 -13.26
CA LYS A 13 -7.64 4.82 -13.15
C LYS A 13 -8.14 4.20 -14.48
N ASN A 14 -7.69 4.68 -15.64
CA ASN A 14 -8.34 4.42 -16.92
C ASN A 14 -7.69 3.32 -17.78
N ARG A 15 -6.83 2.48 -17.18
CA ARG A 15 -6.17 1.38 -17.90
C ARG A 15 -6.49 0.04 -17.23
N HIS A 16 -7.38 -0.72 -17.86
CA HIS A 16 -7.35 -2.18 -17.73
C HIS A 16 -6.00 -2.66 -18.28
N SER A 17 -5.15 -3.30 -17.47
CA SER A 17 -4.26 -4.42 -17.90
C SER A 17 -3.10 -4.74 -16.94
N ASP A 18 -2.95 -4.16 -15.75
CA ASP A 18 -1.93 -4.62 -14.81
C ASP A 18 -2.53 -5.00 -13.47
N TYR A 19 -2.10 -6.15 -12.93
CA TYR A 19 -2.45 -6.63 -11.58
C TYR A 19 -2.02 -5.68 -10.45
N ILE A 20 -1.18 -4.69 -10.73
CA ILE A 20 -0.59 -3.76 -9.76
C ILE A 20 -0.96 -2.33 -10.14
N ASP A 21 -1.68 -1.66 -9.24
CA ASP A 21 -2.18 -0.28 -9.36
C ASP A 21 -1.14 0.77 -8.99
N GLY A 22 -0.05 0.39 -8.33
CA GLY A 22 1.01 1.31 -7.95
C GLY A 22 2.08 0.70 -7.06
N ALA A 23 2.96 1.55 -6.55
CA ALA A 23 3.96 1.20 -5.55
C ALA A 23 3.97 2.18 -4.39
N TRP A 24 4.32 1.66 -3.23
CA TRP A 24 4.41 2.37 -1.98
C TRP A 24 5.74 2.06 -1.28
N TRP A 25 6.41 3.11 -0.82
CA TRP A 25 7.65 3.01 -0.07
C TRP A 25 7.42 3.51 1.37
N PRO A 26 7.12 2.62 2.33
CA PRO A 26 7.01 2.99 3.73
C PRO A 26 8.33 3.53 4.27
N GLU A 27 8.25 4.35 5.33
CA GLU A 27 9.43 4.83 6.05
C GLU A 27 10.01 3.78 7.00
N SER A 28 9.15 2.94 7.57
CA SER A 28 9.51 1.90 8.52
C SER A 28 8.82 0.57 8.20
N ALA A 29 9.25 -0.49 8.88
CA ALA A 29 8.60 -1.81 8.81
C ALA A 29 7.47 -1.95 9.85
N ASP A 30 7.02 -0.86 10.48
CA ASP A 30 5.86 -0.87 11.38
C ASP A 30 4.61 -0.52 10.58
N LEU A 31 3.80 -1.53 10.27
CA LEU A 31 2.62 -1.33 9.45
C LEU A 31 1.60 -0.41 10.12
N ALA A 32 1.47 -0.42 11.45
CA ALA A 32 0.45 0.34 12.15
C ALA A 32 0.72 1.85 12.11
N THR A 33 1.99 2.26 12.09
CA THR A 33 2.38 3.67 11.99
C THR A 33 2.27 4.21 10.57
N GLU A 34 2.47 3.34 9.57
CA GLU A 34 2.54 3.72 8.16
C GLU A 34 1.17 3.78 7.49
N LEU A 35 0.22 2.95 7.94
CA LEU A 35 -1.10 2.83 7.33
C LEU A 35 -1.96 4.11 7.36
N PRO A 36 -2.00 4.92 8.45
CA PRO A 36 -2.81 6.13 8.46
C PRO A 36 -2.50 7.08 7.29
N ASP A 37 -1.22 7.28 6.98
CA ASP A 37 -0.78 8.17 5.90
C ASP A 37 -1.12 7.60 4.54
N LEU A 38 -0.90 6.29 4.34
CA LEU A 38 -1.29 5.60 3.12
C LEU A 38 -2.81 5.71 2.88
N LEU A 39 -3.61 5.42 3.91
CA LEU A 39 -5.08 5.40 3.82
C LEU A 39 -5.68 6.77 3.56
N ALA A 40 -5.07 7.85 4.08
CA ALA A 40 -5.49 9.21 3.79
C ALA A 40 -5.51 9.51 2.28
N VAL A 41 -4.60 8.90 1.50
CA VAL A 41 -4.54 9.06 0.05
C VAL A 41 -5.41 8.02 -0.67
N LEU A 42 -5.36 6.75 -0.24
CA LEU A 42 -6.10 5.67 -0.91
C LEU A 42 -7.61 5.84 -0.79
N THR A 43 -8.10 6.32 0.35
CA THR A 43 -9.55 6.49 0.57
C THR A 43 -10.19 7.53 -0.35
N ILE A 44 -9.41 8.47 -0.89
CA ILE A 44 -9.88 9.43 -1.91
C ILE A 44 -10.18 8.71 -3.23
N ARG A 45 -9.43 7.66 -3.55
CA ARG A 45 -9.52 6.93 -4.83
C ARG A 45 -10.39 5.70 -4.76
N LEU A 46 -10.20 4.89 -3.72
CA LEU A 46 -10.88 3.62 -3.49
C LEU A 46 -12.17 3.78 -2.68
N GLY A 47 -12.32 4.89 -1.96
CA GLY A 47 -13.36 5.04 -0.97
C GLY A 47 -12.99 4.39 0.37
N PRO A 48 -13.98 4.13 1.22
CA PRO A 48 -13.79 3.47 2.52
C PRO A 48 -12.97 2.19 2.45
N VAL A 49 -11.97 2.03 3.31
CA VAL A 49 -11.16 0.79 3.42
C VAL A 49 -11.53 0.04 4.69
N ASP A 50 -11.79 -1.25 4.56
CA ASP A 50 -12.18 -2.12 5.67
C ASP A 50 -11.16 -3.25 5.93
N ARG A 51 -10.31 -3.56 4.94
CA ARG A 51 -9.36 -4.68 5.04
C ARG A 51 -8.08 -4.41 4.27
N ILE A 52 -6.97 -4.83 4.86
CA ILE A 52 -5.64 -4.80 4.26
C ILE A 52 -5.03 -6.19 4.36
N VAL A 53 -4.57 -6.70 3.21
CA VAL A 53 -3.86 -7.97 3.13
C VAL A 53 -2.40 -7.69 2.80
N TYR A 54 -1.47 -8.20 3.61
CA TYR A 54 -0.05 -7.84 3.53
C TYR A 54 0.87 -9.07 3.47
N ASP A 55 2.07 -8.88 2.91
CA ASP A 55 3.15 -9.87 2.93
C ASP A 55 3.83 -9.90 4.31
N PRO A 56 3.68 -10.97 5.12
CA PRO A 56 4.16 -10.96 6.51
C PRO A 56 5.69 -10.83 6.63
N ASP A 57 6.46 -11.18 5.60
CA ASP A 57 7.93 -11.12 5.64
C ASP A 57 8.48 -9.69 5.65
N GLY A 58 7.68 -8.72 5.22
CA GLY A 58 8.08 -7.32 5.11
C GLY A 58 7.76 -6.44 6.32
N TRP A 59 7.06 -6.96 7.34
CA TRP A 59 6.49 -6.15 8.42
C TRP A 59 6.78 -6.72 9.81
N SER A 60 6.97 -5.82 10.76
CA SER A 60 6.89 -6.14 12.19
C SER A 60 5.47 -6.58 12.53
N ARG A 61 5.32 -7.59 13.39
CA ARG A 61 4.01 -8.21 13.73
C ARG A 61 2.95 -7.15 14.06
N PRO A 62 2.03 -6.83 13.14
CA PRO A 62 1.04 -5.79 13.38
C PRO A 62 -0.12 -6.35 14.22
N PRO A 63 -0.95 -5.49 14.81
CA PRO A 63 -2.21 -5.95 15.41
C PRO A 63 -3.10 -6.57 14.32
N ARG A 64 -4.03 -7.46 14.71
CA ARG A 64 -4.99 -8.06 13.77
C ARG A 64 -6.01 -7.06 13.23
N GLN A 65 -6.21 -5.96 13.94
CA GLN A 65 -7.18 -4.93 13.61
C GLN A 65 -6.66 -3.60 14.13
N MET A 66 -6.91 -2.53 13.38
CA MET A 66 -6.51 -1.18 13.74
C MET A 66 -7.65 -0.21 13.45
N THR A 67 -7.77 0.84 14.26
CA THR A 67 -8.74 1.91 14.00
C THR A 67 -8.04 3.13 13.41
N VAL A 68 -8.51 3.60 12.27
CA VAL A 68 -8.04 4.83 11.61
C VAL A 68 -9.22 5.78 11.46
N GLY A 69 -9.15 6.92 12.13
CA GLY A 69 -10.30 7.81 12.29
C GLY A 69 -11.45 7.09 13.01
N SER A 70 -12.60 6.97 12.35
CA SER A 70 -13.78 6.27 12.87
C SER A 70 -13.97 4.87 12.27
N ARG A 71 -12.99 4.35 11.52
CA ARG A 71 -13.10 3.05 10.83
C ARG A 71 -12.15 2.02 11.41
N SER A 72 -12.66 0.81 11.53
CA SER A 72 -11.88 -0.34 11.94
C SER A 72 -11.47 -1.14 10.72
N ILE A 73 -10.17 -1.40 10.60
CA ILE A 73 -9.52 -2.02 9.45
C ILE A 73 -8.92 -3.34 9.91
N SER A 74 -9.33 -4.43 9.24
CA SER A 74 -8.73 -5.75 9.44
C SER A 74 -7.36 -5.81 8.79
N LEU A 75 -6.35 -6.28 9.52
CA LEU A 75 -5.00 -6.51 9.02
C LEU A 75 -4.77 -8.02 8.91
N GLU A 76 -4.75 -8.51 7.68
CA GLU A 76 -4.69 -9.93 7.38
C GLU A 76 -3.33 -10.29 6.74
N PRO A 77 -2.49 -11.11 7.40
CA PRO A 77 -1.30 -11.62 6.75
C PRO A 77 -1.73 -12.57 5.63
N TYR A 78 -1.10 -12.45 4.47
CA TYR A 78 -1.29 -13.45 3.41
C TYR A 78 -0.59 -14.76 3.81
N PRO A 79 -1.24 -15.91 3.61
CA PRO A 79 -0.70 -17.20 4.06
C PRO A 79 0.54 -17.67 3.28
N PHE A 80 0.88 -17.00 2.17
CA PHE A 80 2.02 -17.32 1.31
C PHE A 80 2.86 -16.05 1.01
N HIS A 81 3.93 -16.18 0.23
CA HIS A 81 4.73 -15.02 -0.18
C HIS A 81 4.01 -14.19 -1.25
N LEU A 82 3.72 -12.93 -0.92
CA LEU A 82 3.12 -11.97 -1.85
C LEU A 82 4.16 -11.20 -2.67
N ARG A 83 5.46 -11.49 -2.48
CA ARG A 83 6.57 -10.83 -3.18
C ARG A 83 6.51 -9.31 -2.99
N ASN A 84 6.31 -8.90 -1.74
CA ASN A 84 6.13 -7.52 -1.31
C ASN A 84 4.94 -6.85 -2.00
N THR A 85 3.79 -7.52 -2.01
CA THR A 85 2.54 -6.95 -2.52
C THR A 85 1.56 -6.76 -1.36
N MET A 86 0.75 -5.71 -1.44
CA MET A 86 -0.30 -5.39 -0.49
C MET A 86 -1.62 -5.19 -1.23
N TYR A 87 -2.70 -5.75 -0.69
CA TYR A 87 -4.06 -5.53 -1.17
C TYR A 87 -4.77 -4.62 -0.20
N VAL A 88 -5.39 -3.58 -0.73
CA VAL A 88 -6.24 -2.66 0.00
C VAL A 88 -7.66 -2.86 -0.50
N VAL A 89 -8.52 -3.34 0.38
CA VAL A 89 -9.88 -3.74 0.03
C VAL A 89 -10.86 -2.72 0.60
N GLY A 90 -11.60 -2.10 -0.31
CA GLY A 90 -12.64 -1.15 -0.04
C GLY A 90 -13.92 -1.80 0.47
N ALA A 91 -14.76 -1.02 1.15
CA ALA A 91 -16.07 -1.45 1.65
C ALA A 91 -17.04 -1.86 0.53
N ASP A 92 -16.84 -1.32 -0.67
CA ASP A 92 -17.63 -1.60 -1.88
C ASP A 92 -17.04 -2.76 -2.71
N THR A 93 -16.16 -3.57 -2.12
CA THR A 93 -15.41 -4.66 -2.76
C THR A 93 -14.37 -4.24 -3.80
N ALA A 94 -14.15 -2.93 -4.00
CA ALA A 94 -13.06 -2.46 -4.83
C ALA A 94 -11.72 -2.87 -4.22
N VAL A 95 -10.80 -3.37 -5.04
CA VAL A 95 -9.47 -3.79 -4.60
C VAL A 95 -8.42 -2.94 -5.27
N MET A 96 -7.47 -2.43 -4.49
CA MET A 96 -6.27 -1.78 -4.98
C MET A 96 -5.04 -2.61 -4.58
N VAL A 97 -4.18 -2.89 -5.55
CA VAL A 97 -2.98 -3.71 -5.37
C VAL A 97 -1.74 -2.84 -5.46
N LEU A 98 -0.94 -2.84 -4.40
CA LEU A 98 0.26 -2.02 -4.30
C LEU A 98 1.51 -2.90 -4.15
N ARG A 99 2.56 -2.57 -4.88
CA ARG A 99 3.89 -3.09 -4.60
C ARG A 99 4.51 -2.33 -3.44
N VAL A 100 4.87 -3.04 -2.38
CA VAL A 100 5.61 -2.49 -1.24
C VAL A 100 7.10 -2.53 -1.57
N ILE A 101 7.77 -1.38 -1.47
CA ILE A 101 9.22 -1.27 -1.56
C ILE A 101 9.75 -1.33 -0.14
N LEU A 102 10.58 -2.31 0.19
CA LEU A 102 11.03 -2.50 1.57
C LEU A 102 11.74 -1.24 2.07
N PRO A 103 11.55 -0.84 3.34
CA PRO A 103 12.19 0.35 3.91
C PRO A 103 13.72 0.21 3.95
N SER A 104 14.23 -1.03 3.97
CA SER A 104 15.67 -1.34 3.86
C SER A 104 16.25 -1.21 2.45
N THR A 105 15.41 -0.98 1.43
CA THR A 105 15.87 -0.77 0.05
C THR A 105 16.66 0.53 -0.04
N ASP A 106 17.80 0.51 -0.75
CA ASP A 106 18.56 1.71 -1.06
C ASP A 106 17.66 2.82 -1.64
N ALA A 107 17.85 4.06 -1.18
CA ALA A 107 16.96 5.17 -1.49
C ALA A 107 16.88 5.47 -3.00
N ARG A 108 17.99 5.31 -3.74
CA ARG A 108 18.02 5.54 -5.18
C ARG A 108 17.27 4.43 -5.92
N ALA A 109 17.47 3.18 -5.51
CA ALA A 109 16.73 2.04 -6.05
C ALA A 109 15.23 2.14 -5.75
N ALA A 110 14.86 2.49 -4.51
CA ALA A 110 13.48 2.67 -4.08
C ALA A 110 12.78 3.80 -4.88
N HIS A 111 13.45 4.94 -5.04
CA HIS A 111 12.93 6.03 -5.85
C HIS A 111 12.72 5.62 -7.31
N SER A 112 13.67 4.87 -7.88
CA SER A 112 13.55 4.35 -9.26
C SER A 112 12.36 3.41 -9.40
N GLN A 113 12.11 2.55 -8.42
CA GLN A 113 10.94 1.66 -8.40
C GLN A 113 9.61 2.42 -8.24
N LEU A 114 9.57 3.46 -7.39
CA LEU A 114 8.40 4.34 -7.25
C LEU A 114 8.04 5.02 -8.57
N VAL A 115 9.02 5.60 -9.25
CA VAL A 115 8.81 6.28 -10.55
C VAL A 115 8.34 5.27 -11.61
N ALA A 116 8.96 4.08 -11.65
CA ALA A 116 8.58 3.02 -12.58
C ALA A 116 7.15 2.50 -12.36
N ALA A 117 6.63 2.55 -11.13
CA ALA A 117 5.28 2.07 -10.84
C ALA A 117 4.17 3.04 -11.27
N GLY A 118 4.46 4.35 -11.29
CA GLY A 118 3.52 5.39 -11.71
C GLY A 118 3.57 5.69 -13.20
N THR A 119 4.59 5.21 -13.90
CA THR A 119 4.72 5.34 -15.35
C THR A 119 4.00 4.17 -16.04
N PRO A 120 3.21 4.41 -17.09
CA PRO A 120 2.72 3.34 -17.94
C PRO A 120 3.92 2.55 -18.47
N ARG A 121 3.86 1.22 -18.45
CA ARG A 121 4.79 0.42 -19.23
C ARG A 121 4.45 0.68 -20.70
N GLU A 122 5.27 1.49 -21.36
CA GLU A 122 5.26 1.60 -22.82
C GLU A 122 5.64 0.20 -23.34
N GLY A 123 4.71 -0.46 -24.04
CA GLY A 123 4.90 -1.79 -24.62
C GLY A 123 5.74 -1.74 -25.90
#